data_AF-U4U2Y9-F1
#
_entry.id   AF-U4U2Y9-F1
#
_cell.length_a   1.000
_cell.length_b   1.000
_cell.length_c   1.000
_cell.angle_alpha   90.00
_cell.angle_beta   90.00
_cell.angle_gamma   90.00
#
_symmetry.space_group_name_H-M   'P 1'
#
loop_
_entity.id
_entity.type
_entity.pdbx_description
1 polymer ?
#
loop_
_entity_poly.entity_id
_entity_poly.type
_entity_poly.pdbx_seq_one_letter_code
_entity_poly.pdbx_strand_id
1 'polypeptide(L)'
;MLQGASPSISISIFVRLRRFWLQRSKMSRYLCLLTIGLIALFVLVNASSDDAAKKGPKVTDKVWFDITIGDEAVGRVEIGLFGKTVPKTVENFKQLALKPAGEGYKGSKFHRVIKDFMLQGGDFTRGDGTGGNR
;
A
#
# COMPACT_ATOMS: atom_id res chain seq x y z
N MET A 1 -29.06 -54.02 70.60
CA MET A 1 -28.57 -52.91 69.76
C MET A 1 -27.29 -53.42 69.11
N LEU A 2 -27.16 -53.61 67.81
CA LEU A 2 -27.33 -52.65 66.73
C LEU A 2 -27.66 -53.39 65.41
N GLN A 3 -28.52 -52.78 64.60
CA GLN A 3 -29.00 -53.25 63.30
C GLN A 3 -27.92 -53.14 62.21
N GLY A 4 -27.87 -54.14 61.33
CA GLY A 4 -27.13 -54.08 60.07
C GLY A 4 -27.82 -53.15 59.08
N ALA A 5 -27.10 -52.13 58.62
CA ALA A 5 -27.47 -51.28 57.50
C ALA A 5 -26.71 -51.71 56.24
N SER A 6 -27.46 -51.98 55.17
CA SER A 6 -27.01 -52.47 53.86
C SER A 6 -26.11 -51.48 53.10
N PRO A 7 -25.12 -51.95 52.31
CA PRO A 7 -24.14 -51.11 51.59
C PRO A 7 -24.66 -50.46 50.29
N SER A 8 -25.95 -50.55 49.97
CA SER A 8 -26.51 -50.17 48.66
C SER A 8 -26.54 -48.65 48.38
N ILE A 9 -26.42 -47.79 49.39
CA ILE A 9 -26.48 -46.32 49.24
C ILE A 9 -25.17 -45.74 48.69
N SER A 10 -24.03 -46.37 48.99
CA SER A 10 -22.69 -45.82 48.70
C SER A 10 -22.32 -45.84 47.21
N ILE A 11 -22.73 -46.87 46.48
CA ILE A 11 -22.35 -47.07 45.07
C ILE A 11 -23.13 -46.13 44.13
N SER A 12 -24.41 -45.88 44.41
CA SER A 12 -25.27 -45.03 43.59
C SER A 12 -24.82 -43.56 43.60
N ILE A 13 -24.44 -43.04 44.77
CA ILE A 13 -23.91 -41.69 44.95
C ILE A 13 -22.58 -41.53 44.19
N PHE A 14 -21.68 -42.52 44.31
CA PHE A 14 -20.37 -42.49 43.66
C PHE A 14 -20.47 -42.54 42.13
N VAL A 15 -21.37 -43.36 41.58
CA VAL A 15 -21.64 -43.42 40.12
C VAL A 15 -22.27 -42.12 39.62
N ARG A 16 -23.15 -41.50 40.41
CA ARG A 16 -23.81 -40.23 40.06
C ARG A 16 -22.83 -39.05 40.10
N LEU A 17 -21.94 -38.99 41.10
CA LEU A 17 -20.84 -38.03 41.18
C LEU A 17 -19.82 -38.22 40.04
N ARG A 18 -19.49 -39.47 39.69
CA ARG A 18 -18.57 -39.76 38.58
C ARG A 18 -19.16 -39.40 37.22
N ARG A 19 -20.46 -39.67 36.99
CA ARG A 19 -21.19 -39.20 35.79
C ARG A 19 -21.29 -37.68 35.75
N PHE A 20 -21.58 -37.03 36.88
CA PHE A 20 -21.62 -35.57 36.98
C PHE A 20 -20.25 -34.93 36.71
N TRP A 21 -19.17 -35.50 37.23
CA TRP A 21 -17.80 -35.04 36.99
C TRP A 21 -17.35 -35.28 35.54
N LEU A 22 -17.69 -36.43 34.94
CA LEU A 22 -17.45 -36.68 33.52
C LEU A 22 -18.22 -35.70 32.63
N GLN A 23 -19.49 -35.45 32.94
CA GLN A 23 -20.36 -34.55 32.19
C GLN A 23 -19.87 -33.10 32.28
N ARG A 24 -19.43 -32.67 33.47
CA ARG A 24 -18.78 -31.36 33.70
C ARG A 24 -17.43 -31.25 32.97
N SER A 25 -16.63 -32.32 32.92
CA SER A 25 -15.35 -32.33 32.19
C SER A 25 -15.52 -32.24 30.67
N LYS A 26 -16.53 -32.93 30.11
CA LYS A 26 -16.87 -32.86 28.68
C LYS A 26 -17.35 -31.47 28.30
N MET A 27 -18.23 -30.89 29.10
CA MET A 27 -18.78 -29.54 28.90
C MET A 27 -17.68 -28.46 28.94
N SER A 28 -16.68 -28.61 29.83
CA SER A 28 -15.50 -27.74 29.87
C SER A 28 -14.64 -27.82 28.61
N ARG A 29 -14.54 -29.00 27.98
CA ARG A 29 -13.78 -29.19 26.73
C ARG A 29 -14.51 -28.55 25.55
N TYR A 30 -15.84 -28.68 25.47
CA TYR A 30 -16.63 -28.00 24.44
C TYR A 30 -16.58 -26.48 24.57
N LEU A 31 -16.59 -25.96 25.80
CA LEU A 31 -16.44 -24.51 26.05
C LEU A 31 -15.06 -24.00 25.61
N CYS A 32 -13.96 -24.72 25.91
CA CYS A 32 -12.63 -24.38 25.42
C CYS A 32 -12.52 -24.43 23.89
N LEU A 33 -13.12 -25.43 23.24
CA LEU A 33 -13.09 -25.52 21.78
C LEU A 33 -13.86 -24.38 21.11
N LEU A 34 -14.99 -23.97 21.70
CA LEU A 34 -15.77 -22.81 21.25
C LEU A 34 -15.01 -21.49 21.40
N THR A 35 -14.33 -21.28 22.52
CA THR A 35 -13.55 -20.05 22.73
C THR A 35 -12.33 -19.99 21.82
N ILE A 36 -11.62 -21.11 21.60
CA ILE A 36 -10.52 -21.18 20.64
C ILE A 36 -11.01 -20.91 19.21
N GLY A 37 -12.16 -21.47 18.83
CA GLY A 37 -12.78 -21.20 17.52
C GLY A 37 -13.16 -19.74 17.33
N LEU A 38 -13.74 -19.09 18.35
CA LEU A 38 -14.09 -17.67 18.32
C LEU A 38 -12.85 -16.77 18.25
N ILE A 39 -11.79 -17.09 18.98
CA ILE A 39 -10.51 -16.37 18.93
C ILE A 39 -9.87 -16.53 17.54
N ALA A 40 -9.86 -17.73 16.99
CA ALA A 40 -9.33 -17.98 15.64
C ALA A 40 -10.13 -17.22 14.57
N LEU A 41 -11.46 -17.18 14.68
CA LEU A 41 -12.32 -16.39 13.79
C LEU A 41 -12.04 -14.89 13.93
N PHE A 42 -11.88 -14.39 15.15
CA PHE A 42 -11.54 -12.99 15.40
C PHE A 42 -10.17 -12.63 14.81
N VAL A 43 -9.16 -13.50 14.93
CA VAL A 43 -7.85 -13.32 14.33
C VAL A 43 -7.94 -13.32 12.80
N LEU A 44 -8.72 -14.22 12.20
CA LEU A 44 -8.92 -14.28 10.74
C LEU A 44 -9.64 -13.03 10.19
N VAL A 45 -10.63 -12.50 10.91
CA VAL A 45 -11.32 -11.26 10.53
C VAL A 45 -10.38 -10.06 10.57
N ASN A 46 -9.48 -9.97 11.56
CA ASN A 46 -8.52 -8.87 11.66
C ASN A 46 -7.27 -9.05 10.76
N ALA A 47 -6.93 -10.29 10.38
CA ALA A 47 -5.83 -10.58 9.47
C ALA A 47 -6.14 -10.20 8.01
N SER A 48 -7.41 -9.93 7.68
CA SER A 48 -7.85 -9.42 6.38
C SER A 48 -7.68 -7.90 6.26
N SER A 49 -6.60 -7.34 6.81
CA SER A 49 -6.14 -6.02 6.41
C SER A 49 -5.27 -6.23 5.18
N ASP A 50 -5.89 -6.22 4.00
CA ASP A 50 -5.15 -6.06 2.75
C ASP A 50 -4.41 -4.72 2.86
N ASP A 51 -3.16 -4.77 3.30
CA ASP A 51 -2.16 -3.76 3.02
C ASP A 51 -1.96 -3.78 1.51
N ALA A 52 -2.92 -3.21 0.79
CA ALA A 52 -2.75 -2.69 -0.54
C ALA A 52 -1.76 -1.52 -0.38
N ALA A 53 -0.50 -1.86 -0.18
CA ALA A 53 0.63 -0.98 -0.25
C ALA A 53 0.42 -0.16 -1.51
N LYS A 54 0.17 1.14 -1.35
CA LYS A 54 -0.09 2.08 -2.43
C LYS A 54 1.15 2.14 -3.31
N LYS A 55 1.30 1.19 -4.22
CA LYS A 55 2.42 1.13 -5.16
C LYS A 55 2.24 2.31 -6.10
N GLY A 56 3.08 3.33 -5.91
CA GLY A 56 3.14 4.49 -6.79
C GLY A 56 3.40 4.09 -8.26
N PRO A 57 3.19 5.01 -9.21
CA PRO A 57 3.41 4.73 -10.62
C PRO A 57 4.86 4.30 -10.87
N LYS A 58 5.05 3.25 -11.67
CA LYS A 58 6.38 2.71 -11.98
C LYS A 58 7.05 3.58 -13.04
N VAL A 59 8.25 4.07 -12.73
CA VAL A 59 9.12 4.76 -13.72
C VAL A 59 9.51 3.76 -14.81
N THR A 60 9.27 4.12 -16.07
CA THR A 60 9.61 3.29 -17.24
C THR A 60 10.78 3.85 -18.03
N ASP A 61 10.85 5.17 -18.13
CA ASP A 61 11.81 5.89 -18.95
C ASP A 61 12.39 7.05 -18.14
N LYS A 62 13.54 7.57 -18.58
CA LYS A 62 14.18 8.73 -17.99
C LYS A 62 14.61 9.70 -19.09
N VAL A 63 14.53 10.99 -18.80
CA VAL A 63 15.13 12.06 -19.60
C VAL A 63 15.84 13.02 -18.65
N TRP A 64 16.80 13.79 -19.16
CA TRP A 64 17.53 14.76 -18.35
C TRP A 64 17.65 16.10 -19.06
N PHE A 65 17.71 17.16 -18.26
CA PHE A 65 17.97 18.51 -18.73
C PHE A 65 19.20 19.07 -18.00
N ASP A 66 20.17 19.54 -18.79
CA ASP A 66 21.28 20.32 -18.28
C ASP A 66 20.84 21.79 -18.23
N ILE A 67 20.77 22.35 -17.02
CA ILE A 67 20.21 23.67 -16.75
C ILE A 67 21.31 24.69 -16.53
N THR A 68 21.19 25.82 -17.22
CA THR A 68 22.01 27.01 -17.03
C THR A 68 21.15 28.15 -16.48
N ILE A 69 21.74 29.02 -15.66
CA ILE A 69 21.13 30.27 -15.20
C ILE A 69 22.05 31.41 -15.66
N GLY A 70 21.58 32.21 -16.62
CA GLY A 70 22.47 33.10 -17.37
C GLY A 70 23.50 32.26 -18.13
N ASP A 71 24.78 32.56 -17.92
CA ASP A 71 25.90 31.88 -18.57
C ASP A 71 26.53 30.78 -17.69
N GLU A 72 25.98 30.53 -16.49
CA GLU A 72 26.51 29.55 -15.55
C GLU A 72 25.74 28.22 -15.61
N ALA A 73 26.46 27.10 -15.69
CA ALA A 73 25.88 25.77 -15.60
C ALA A 73 25.63 25.39 -14.14
N VAL A 74 24.35 25.19 -13.79
CA VAL A 74 23.91 25.00 -12.39
C VAL A 74 23.73 23.52 -12.07
N GLY A 75 23.38 22.69 -13.05
CA GLY A 75 23.35 21.25 -12.87
C GLY A 75 22.41 20.51 -13.81
N ARG A 76 22.26 19.20 -13.54
CA ARG A 76 21.41 18.29 -14.31
C ARG A 76 20.17 17.90 -13.52
N VAL A 77 19.01 18.01 -14.15
CA VAL A 77 17.74 17.50 -13.62
C VAL A 77 17.38 16.22 -14.36
N GLU A 78 17.29 15.10 -13.65
CA GLU A 78 16.79 13.84 -14.18
C GLU A 78 15.29 13.67 -13.86
N ILE A 79 14.49 13.37 -14.89
CA ILE A 79 13.04 13.20 -14.78
C ILE A 79 12.69 11.76 -15.12
N GLY A 80 12.12 11.05 -14.15
CA GLY A 80 11.50 9.73 -14.36
C GLY A 80 10.10 9.89 -14.95
N LEU A 81 9.82 9.14 -16.02
CA LEU A 81 8.57 9.18 -16.75
C LEU A 81 7.75 7.89 -16.52
N PHE A 82 6.44 8.03 -16.46
CA PHE A 82 5.50 6.95 -16.12
C PHE A 82 4.80 6.39 -17.38
N GLY A 83 5.56 5.80 -18.30
CA GLY A 83 5.06 5.38 -19.62
C GLY A 83 4.00 4.29 -19.57
N LYS A 84 3.95 3.49 -18.50
CA LYS A 84 2.85 2.52 -18.29
C LYS A 84 1.53 3.18 -17.90
N THR A 85 1.58 4.35 -17.28
CA THR A 85 0.39 5.08 -16.82
C THR A 85 -0.11 6.04 -17.90
N VAL A 86 0.81 6.77 -18.55
CA VAL A 86 0.48 7.79 -19.56
C VAL A 86 1.40 7.68 -20.79
N PRO A 87 1.27 6.62 -21.60
CA PRO A 87 2.22 6.31 -22.67
C PRO A 87 2.35 7.44 -23.71
N LYS A 88 1.22 8.00 -24.17
CA LYS A 88 1.22 9.07 -25.18
C LYS A 88 1.90 10.35 -24.69
N THR A 89 1.69 10.70 -23.42
CA THR A 89 2.32 11.88 -22.82
C THR A 89 3.82 11.69 -22.67
N VAL A 90 4.24 10.49 -22.23
CA VAL A 90 5.67 10.16 -22.09
C VAL A 90 6.35 10.14 -23.44
N GLU A 91 5.71 9.60 -24.47
CA GLU A 91 6.25 9.57 -25.83
C GLU A 91 6.45 10.99 -26.38
N ASN A 92 5.44 11.86 -26.27
CA ASN A 92 5.56 13.26 -26.71
C ASN A 92 6.68 13.99 -25.96
N PHE A 93 6.71 13.87 -24.62
CA PHE A 93 7.72 14.53 -23.80
C PHE A 93 9.15 14.07 -24.15
N LYS A 94 9.33 12.76 -24.39
CA LYS A 94 10.62 12.21 -24.84
C LYS A 94 11.03 12.74 -26.21
N GLN A 95 10.10 12.78 -27.16
CA GLN A 95 10.38 13.29 -28.50
C GLN A 95 10.81 14.76 -28.46
N LEU A 96 10.09 15.61 -27.72
CA LEU A 96 10.43 17.02 -27.57
C LEU A 96 11.75 17.24 -26.81
N ALA A 97 12.13 16.35 -25.88
CA ALA A 97 13.41 16.41 -25.19
C ALA A 97 14.61 16.08 -26.09
N LEU A 98 14.42 15.23 -27.11
CA LEU A 98 15.49 14.81 -28.03
C LEU A 98 15.67 15.74 -29.24
N LYS A 99 14.67 16.56 -29.54
CA LYS A 99 14.70 17.47 -30.68
C LYS A 99 15.81 18.53 -30.54
N PRO A 100 16.35 19.01 -31.67
CA PRO A 100 17.36 20.07 -31.67
C PRO A 100 16.78 21.39 -31.15
N ALA A 101 17.67 22.35 -30.89
CA ALA A 101 17.26 23.66 -30.40
C ALA A 101 16.32 24.37 -31.38
N GLY A 102 15.23 24.94 -30.88
CA GLY A 102 14.19 25.60 -31.68
C GLY A 102 13.05 24.68 -32.13
N GLU A 103 13.20 23.36 -32.03
CA GLU A 103 12.15 22.38 -32.37
C GLU A 103 11.61 21.60 -31.17
N GLY A 104 12.29 21.70 -30.02
CA GLY A 104 11.93 21.04 -28.77
C GLY A 104 12.51 21.77 -27.56
N TYR A 105 12.69 21.05 -26.44
CA TYR A 105 13.04 21.68 -25.17
C TYR A 105 14.47 22.21 -25.10
N LYS A 106 15.38 21.72 -25.94
CA LYS A 106 16.77 22.20 -25.97
C LYS A 106 16.81 23.69 -26.33
N GLY A 107 17.46 24.49 -25.49
CA GLY A 107 17.53 25.95 -25.65
C GLY A 107 16.25 26.71 -25.27
N SER A 108 15.17 26.02 -24.88
CA SER A 108 14.00 26.67 -24.28
C SER A 108 14.29 27.10 -22.84
N LYS A 109 13.57 28.12 -22.36
CA LYS A 109 13.71 28.66 -21.00
C LYS A 109 12.52 28.33 -20.12
N PHE A 110 12.74 28.34 -18.80
CA PHE A 110 11.66 28.41 -17.82
C PHE A 110 11.14 29.85 -17.76
N HIS A 111 10.08 30.14 -18.51
CA HIS A 111 9.55 31.49 -18.66
C HIS A 111 8.76 31.97 -17.43
N ARG A 112 8.35 31.05 -16.55
CA ARG A 112 7.63 31.40 -15.32
C ARG A 112 8.17 30.61 -14.14
N VAL A 113 8.64 31.35 -13.13
CA VAL A 113 9.24 30.83 -11.90
C VAL A 113 8.50 31.44 -10.72
N ILE A 114 7.82 30.61 -9.95
CA ILE A 114 7.13 31.03 -8.72
C ILE A 114 7.75 30.28 -7.55
N LYS A 115 8.38 31.02 -6.65
CA LYS A 115 9.00 30.49 -5.44
C LYS A 115 7.98 29.72 -4.62
N ASP A 116 8.40 28.58 -4.07
CA ASP A 116 7.58 27.70 -3.23
C ASP A 116 6.34 27.13 -3.93
N PHE A 117 6.32 27.16 -5.27
CA PHE A 117 5.24 26.58 -6.06
C PHE A 117 5.74 25.73 -7.23
N MET A 118 6.20 26.35 -8.32
CA MET A 118 6.61 25.61 -9.52
C MET A 118 7.46 26.41 -10.52
N LEU A 119 8.12 25.66 -11.39
CA LEU A 119 8.82 26.12 -12.59
C LEU A 119 8.03 25.68 -13.82
N GLN A 120 7.71 26.63 -14.71
CA GLN A 120 7.01 26.36 -15.96
C GLN A 120 7.92 26.68 -17.15
N GLY A 121 8.07 25.70 -18.05
CA GLY A 121 8.84 25.80 -19.27
C GLY A 121 8.11 25.14 -20.44
N GLY A 122 8.86 24.68 -21.44
CA GLY A 122 8.32 23.91 -22.56
C GLY A 122 7.74 24.74 -23.71
N ASP A 123 7.67 26.05 -23.58
CA ASP A 123 7.43 26.96 -24.70
C ASP A 123 8.75 27.23 -25.43
N PHE A 124 9.01 26.43 -26.47
CA PHE A 124 10.20 26.54 -27.31
C PHE A 124 10.00 27.41 -28.55
N THR A 125 8.79 27.91 -28.82
CA THR A 125 8.51 28.72 -30.00
C THR A 125 8.53 30.21 -29.70
N ARG A 126 7.95 30.63 -28.57
CA ARG A 126 7.85 32.05 -28.18
C ARG A 126 8.54 32.34 -26.85
N GLY A 127 8.59 31.35 -25.96
CA GLY A 127 9.23 31.46 -24.65
C GLY A 127 8.53 32.44 -23.70
N ASP A 128 7.25 32.72 -23.91
CA ASP A 128 6.41 33.60 -23.08
C ASP A 128 5.21 32.86 -22.46
N GLY A 129 5.01 31.59 -22.83
CA GLY A 129 3.91 30.73 -22.38
C GLY A 129 2.72 30.70 -23.34
N THR A 130 2.73 31.50 -24.42
CA THR A 130 1.68 31.50 -25.45
C THR A 130 1.98 30.55 -26.61
N GLY A 131 3.20 30.02 -26.67
CA GLY A 131 3.67 29.09 -27.69
C GLY A 131 3.61 27.61 -27.28
N GLY A 132 4.50 26.82 -27.87
CA GLY A 132 4.54 25.36 -27.78
C GLY A 132 3.79 24.67 -28.92
N ASN A 133 4.25 23.47 -29.25
CA ASN A 133 3.60 22.61 -30.26
C ASN A 133 3.14 21.31 -29.61
N ARG A 134 2.06 20.71 -30.14
CA ARG A 134 1.46 19.49 -29.58
C ARG A 134 2.22 18.23 -29.96
#